data_AF-A0A3B8NE60-F1
#
_entry.id   AF-A0A3B8NE60-F1
#
_cell.length_a   1.000
_cell.length_b   1.000
_cell.length_c   1.000
_cell.angle_alpha   90.00
_cell.angle_beta   90.00
_cell.angle_gamma   90.00
#
_symmetry.space_group_name_H-M   'P 1'
#
loop_
_entity.id
_entity.type
_entity.pdbx_description
1 polymer ?
#
loop_
_entity_poly.entity_id
_entity_poly.type
_entity_poly.pdbx_seq_one_letter_code
_entity_poly.pdbx_strand_id
1 'polypeptide(L)'
;MGAIIITFLALQSVEHSRPWPEEFNSPKAEWTQLKTLNGYNYETNSYLIIADQIIRKNKVNEIATLAESVHRALILFPIQLIYKDKTENKKKHVVRIFEEESEYFKSGSPKGTIGYFDGRTEEVRVLLNHLIEKKNEGSNLQPRQRYRLLTHELIHQAMGDQFHALPIWLSEGMAEYFSAMQYAPGRYRFVNSSKQIIDHLNVIWLHGKHKTVVVPSIKTLTIMSAHTWA
;
A
#
# COMPACT_ATOMS: atom_id res chain seq x y z
N MET A 1 -28.83 -17.17 18.88
CA MET A 1 -28.67 -16.27 17.71
C MET A 1 -27.23 -16.15 17.18
N GLY A 2 -26.18 -16.60 17.89
CA GLY A 2 -24.79 -16.53 17.39
C GLY A 2 -24.38 -17.68 16.46
N ALA A 3 -24.99 -18.87 16.58
CA ALA A 3 -24.63 -20.02 15.77
C ALA A 3 -25.05 -19.89 14.29
N ILE A 4 -26.19 -19.22 14.02
CA ILE A 4 -26.78 -19.11 12.67
C ILE A 4 -25.98 -18.15 11.78
N ILE A 5 -25.33 -17.13 12.35
CA ILE A 5 -24.53 -16.14 11.60
C ILE A 5 -23.19 -16.74 11.13
N ILE A 6 -22.56 -17.61 11.93
CA ILE A 6 -21.29 -18.27 11.58
C ILE A 6 -21.50 -19.29 10.46
N THR A 7 -22.65 -19.98 10.44
CA THR A 7 -22.96 -20.96 9.38
C THR A 7 -23.21 -20.30 8.02
N PHE A 8 -23.77 -19.08 7.99
CA PHE A 8 -24.00 -18.35 6.72
C PHE A 8 -22.71 -17.86 6.04
N LEU A 9 -21.70 -17.45 6.83
CA LEU A 9 -20.37 -17.09 6.29
C LEU A 9 -19.62 -18.32 5.75
N ALA A 10 -19.81 -19.48 6.37
CA ALA A 10 -19.14 -20.72 5.96
C ALA A 10 -19.78 -21.39 4.73
N LEU A 11 -21.10 -21.27 4.52
CA LEU A 11 -21.76 -21.88 3.35
C LEU A 11 -21.60 -21.06 2.07
N GLN A 12 -21.48 -19.73 2.13
CA GLN A 12 -21.20 -18.92 0.94
C GLN A 12 -19.74 -19.01 0.46
N SER A 13 -18.82 -19.46 1.31
CA SER A 13 -17.39 -19.53 0.96
C SER A 13 -17.00 -20.77 0.15
N VAL A 14 -17.78 -21.87 0.20
CA VAL A 14 -17.35 -23.16 -0.35
C VAL A 14 -17.63 -23.29 -1.86
N GLU A 15 -18.68 -22.65 -2.38
CA GLU A 15 -19.02 -22.77 -3.81
C GLU A 15 -18.47 -21.63 -4.70
N HIS A 16 -17.91 -20.56 -4.13
CA HIS A 16 -17.50 -19.36 -4.88
C HIS A 16 -16.12 -18.77 -4.53
N SER A 17 -15.32 -19.40 -3.66
CA SER A 17 -13.97 -18.89 -3.41
C SER A 17 -13.07 -19.12 -4.63
N ARG A 18 -12.79 -18.06 -5.38
CA ARG A 18 -11.68 -18.06 -6.34
C ARG A 18 -10.40 -18.53 -5.62
N PRO A 19 -9.55 -19.36 -6.26
CA PRO A 19 -8.30 -19.74 -5.66
C PRO A 19 -7.48 -18.49 -5.32
N TRP A 20 -6.69 -18.57 -4.26
CA TRP A 20 -5.74 -17.51 -3.94
C TRP A 20 -4.83 -17.30 -5.15
N PRO A 21 -4.62 -16.06 -5.62
CA PRO A 21 -3.76 -15.82 -6.77
C PRO A 21 -2.33 -16.24 -6.44
N GLU A 22 -1.58 -16.74 -7.41
CA GLU A 22 -0.15 -17.09 -7.23
C GLU A 22 0.77 -15.91 -7.56
N GLU A 23 0.42 -15.14 -8.58
CA GLU A 23 1.16 -13.96 -9.03
C GLU A 23 0.22 -12.93 -9.68
N PHE A 24 0.70 -11.69 -9.77
CA PHE A 24 0.05 -10.65 -10.55
C PHE A 24 1.08 -9.76 -11.25
N ASN A 25 0.80 -9.50 -12.53
CA ASN A 25 1.67 -8.81 -13.45
C ASN A 25 0.90 -7.69 -14.15
N SER A 26 0.98 -6.46 -13.63
CA SER A 26 0.29 -5.33 -14.21
C SER A 26 0.91 -4.91 -15.55
N PRO A 27 0.10 -4.49 -16.55
CA PRO A 27 0.62 -3.72 -17.67
C PRO A 27 1.25 -2.42 -17.16
N LYS A 28 2.15 -1.86 -17.96
CA LYS A 28 2.72 -0.53 -17.68
C LYS A 28 1.61 0.50 -17.72
N ALA A 29 1.58 1.40 -16.75
CA ALA A 29 0.63 2.50 -16.76
C ALA A 29 1.04 3.53 -17.83
N GLU A 30 0.05 3.99 -18.59
CA GLU A 30 0.17 5.19 -19.39
C GLU A 30 -0.03 6.42 -18.50
N TRP A 31 0.69 7.50 -18.80
CA TRP A 31 0.52 8.76 -18.10
C TRP A 31 0.82 9.95 -18.99
N THR A 32 0.24 11.08 -18.64
CA THR A 32 0.51 12.38 -19.26
C THR A 32 0.99 13.36 -18.21
N GLN A 33 1.91 14.26 -18.60
CA GLN A 33 2.32 15.34 -17.72
C GLN A 33 1.41 16.55 -17.94
N LEU A 34 0.75 17.01 -16.90
CA LEU A 34 -0.08 18.22 -16.93
C LEU A 34 0.81 19.42 -16.60
N LYS A 35 0.67 20.50 -17.36
CA LYS A 35 1.32 21.78 -17.05
C LYS A 35 0.58 22.44 -15.90
N THR A 36 1.28 22.73 -14.81
CA THR A 36 0.73 23.52 -13.69
C THR A 36 1.66 24.67 -13.34
N LEU A 37 1.12 25.69 -12.66
CA LEU A 37 1.88 26.86 -12.23
C LEU A 37 2.89 26.53 -11.11
N ASN A 38 2.56 25.60 -10.22
CA ASN A 38 3.27 25.37 -8.95
C ASN A 38 3.58 23.88 -8.68
N GLY A 39 4.03 23.13 -9.68
CA GLY A 39 4.44 21.74 -9.49
C GLY A 39 4.36 20.89 -10.76
N TYR A 40 4.59 19.59 -10.57
CA TYR A 40 4.63 18.60 -11.64
C TYR A 40 3.55 17.55 -11.41
N ASN A 41 2.55 17.56 -12.28
CA ASN A 41 1.42 16.66 -12.20
C ASN A 41 1.54 15.59 -13.28
N TYR A 42 1.44 14.33 -12.88
CA TYR A 42 1.44 13.17 -13.76
C TYR A 42 0.11 12.44 -13.60
N GLU A 43 -0.68 12.45 -14.67
CA GLU A 43 -2.02 11.87 -14.66
C GLU A 43 -2.01 10.49 -15.32
N THR A 44 -2.57 9.50 -14.63
CA THR A 44 -2.83 8.14 -15.15
C THR A 44 -4.34 7.96 -15.34
N ASN A 45 -4.81 6.73 -15.64
CA ASN A 45 -6.24 6.46 -15.73
C ASN A 45 -6.98 6.80 -14.42
N SER A 46 -6.49 6.31 -13.29
CA SER A 46 -7.16 6.32 -11.99
C SER A 46 -6.51 7.26 -10.97
N TYR A 47 -5.29 7.76 -11.25
CA TYR A 47 -4.52 8.57 -10.30
C TYR A 47 -4.08 9.92 -10.87
N LEU A 48 -3.90 10.87 -9.95
CA LEU A 48 -3.17 12.11 -10.14
C LEU A 48 -1.97 12.12 -9.19
N ILE A 49 -0.76 12.03 -9.75
CA ILE A 49 0.49 12.09 -8.99
C ILE A 49 0.98 13.54 -9.03
N ILE A 50 1.08 14.18 -7.87
CA ILE A 50 1.50 15.58 -7.72
C ILE A 50 2.87 15.58 -7.06
N ALA A 51 3.85 16.24 -7.67
CA ALA A 51 5.20 16.35 -7.15
C ALA A 51 5.68 17.81 -7.13
N ASP A 52 6.44 18.16 -6.10
CA ASP A 52 7.01 19.50 -5.95
C ASP A 52 8.20 19.74 -6.91
N GLN A 53 8.79 18.67 -7.44
CA GLN A 53 9.91 18.71 -8.39
C GLN A 53 9.73 17.75 -9.56
N ILE A 54 10.52 17.91 -10.62
CA ILE A 54 10.53 17.01 -11.78
C ILE A 54 11.00 15.63 -11.35
N ILE A 55 10.13 14.63 -11.52
CA ILE A 55 10.50 13.22 -11.38
C ILE A 55 10.98 12.70 -12.73
N ARG A 56 12.12 11.98 -12.73
CA ARG A 56 12.66 11.35 -13.96
C ARG A 56 11.63 10.42 -14.59
N LYS A 57 11.50 10.44 -15.93
CA LYS A 57 10.52 9.66 -16.70
C LYS A 57 10.41 8.19 -16.27
N ASN A 58 11.53 7.49 -16.12
CA ASN A 58 11.53 6.07 -15.70
C ASN A 58 10.92 5.89 -14.30
N LYS A 59 11.14 6.85 -13.39
CA LYS A 59 10.60 6.80 -12.04
C LYS A 59 9.09 7.09 -12.04
N VAL A 60 8.63 8.03 -12.86
CA VAL A 60 7.19 8.26 -13.08
C VAL A 60 6.52 6.99 -13.61
N ASN A 61 7.13 6.31 -14.61
CA ASN A 61 6.61 5.03 -15.12
C ASN A 61 6.42 3.99 -14.01
N GLU A 62 7.41 3.87 -13.11
CA GLU A 62 7.37 2.91 -12.01
C GLU A 62 6.28 3.27 -10.99
N ILE A 63 6.21 4.53 -10.54
CA ILE A 63 5.21 5.01 -9.58
C ILE A 63 3.80 4.86 -10.16
N ALA A 64 3.58 5.32 -11.40
CA ALA A 64 2.30 5.22 -12.09
C ALA A 64 1.85 3.76 -12.25
N THR A 65 2.78 2.88 -12.66
CA THR A 65 2.48 1.44 -12.82
C THR A 65 2.14 0.80 -11.48
N LEU A 66 2.85 1.17 -10.41
CA LEU A 66 2.54 0.69 -9.07
C LEU A 66 1.16 1.15 -8.60
N ALA A 67 0.85 2.43 -8.71
CA ALA A 67 -0.44 3.00 -8.29
C ALA A 67 -1.63 2.30 -8.99
N GLU A 68 -1.59 2.18 -10.32
CA GLU A 68 -2.63 1.49 -11.10
C GLU A 68 -2.74 -0.01 -10.78
N SER A 69 -1.65 -0.63 -10.31
CA SER A 69 -1.62 -2.07 -10.06
C SER A 69 -2.30 -2.47 -8.75
N VAL A 70 -2.28 -1.61 -7.73
CA VAL A 70 -2.74 -1.97 -6.38
C VAL A 70 -4.22 -2.36 -6.36
N HIS A 71 -5.07 -1.52 -6.95
CA HIS A 71 -6.50 -1.81 -7.05
C HIS A 71 -6.76 -3.11 -7.83
N ARG A 72 -6.02 -3.33 -8.92
CA ARG A 72 -6.16 -4.55 -9.73
C ARG A 72 -5.72 -5.80 -8.96
N ALA A 73 -4.63 -5.71 -8.20
CA ALA A 73 -4.14 -6.81 -7.36
C ALA A 73 -5.15 -7.18 -6.29
N LEU A 74 -5.74 -6.20 -5.61
CA LEU A 74 -6.76 -6.40 -4.58
C LEU A 74 -8.03 -7.07 -5.11
N ILE A 75 -8.50 -6.76 -6.33
CA ILE A 75 -9.69 -7.40 -6.93
C ILE A 75 -9.51 -8.91 -7.14
N LEU A 76 -8.27 -9.38 -7.29
CA LEU A 76 -7.99 -10.81 -7.48
C LEU A 76 -8.26 -11.63 -6.22
N PHE A 77 -8.28 -10.99 -5.05
CA PHE A 77 -8.39 -11.69 -3.79
C PHE A 77 -9.85 -12.03 -3.47
N PRO A 78 -10.13 -13.24 -2.98
CA PRO A 78 -11.49 -13.69 -2.69
C PRO A 78 -12.18 -12.88 -1.57
N ILE A 79 -11.40 -12.15 -0.77
CA ILE A 79 -11.86 -11.38 0.38
C ILE A 79 -12.44 -9.99 0.07
N GLN A 80 -12.69 -9.65 -1.21
CA GLN A 80 -13.42 -8.45 -1.66
C GLN A 80 -13.17 -7.18 -0.82
N LEU A 81 -11.90 -6.84 -0.61
CA LEU A 81 -11.46 -5.74 0.26
C LEU A 81 -11.57 -4.35 -0.38
N ILE A 82 -12.23 -4.25 -1.54
CA ILE A 82 -12.35 -2.99 -2.26
C ILE A 82 -13.77 -2.47 -2.11
N TYR A 83 -13.85 -1.21 -1.70
CA TYR A 83 -15.04 -0.41 -1.86
C TYR A 83 -15.23 -0.03 -3.33
N LYS A 84 -16.33 -0.49 -3.93
CA LYS A 84 -16.80 0.05 -5.22
C LYS A 84 -17.62 1.29 -4.93
N ASP A 85 -17.03 2.46 -5.17
CA ASP A 85 -17.81 3.69 -5.19
C ASP A 85 -18.87 3.59 -6.29
N LYS A 86 -20.13 3.89 -5.93
CA LYS A 86 -21.31 3.81 -6.82
C LYS A 86 -21.53 5.11 -7.59
N THR A 87 -20.71 6.14 -7.37
CA THR A 87 -20.93 7.46 -7.96
C THR A 87 -20.25 7.61 -9.33
N GLU A 88 -20.97 8.20 -10.29
CA GLU A 88 -20.57 8.30 -11.71
C GLU A 88 -19.42 9.29 -11.98
N ASN A 89 -19.05 10.12 -11.00
CA ASN A 89 -17.90 11.01 -11.09
C ASN A 89 -16.68 10.38 -10.40
N LYS A 90 -15.93 9.55 -11.13
CA LYS A 90 -14.68 8.98 -10.62
C LYS A 90 -13.61 10.05 -10.44
N LYS A 91 -13.59 10.69 -9.27
CA LYS A 91 -12.46 11.51 -8.81
C LYS A 91 -11.20 10.63 -8.84
N LYS A 92 -10.11 11.14 -9.42
CA LYS A 92 -8.82 10.43 -9.41
C LYS A 92 -8.27 10.39 -8.00
N HIS A 93 -7.68 9.25 -7.63
CA HIS A 93 -6.94 9.12 -6.37
C HIS A 93 -5.67 9.97 -6.44
N VAL A 94 -5.29 10.60 -5.34
CA VAL A 94 -4.14 11.52 -5.32
C VAL A 94 -2.96 10.88 -4.60
N VAL A 95 -1.80 10.96 -5.23
CA VAL A 95 -0.50 10.64 -4.62
C VAL A 95 0.34 11.91 -4.65
N ARG A 96 0.64 12.45 -3.48
CA ARG A 96 1.41 13.68 -3.31
C ARG A 96 2.83 13.35 -2.84
N ILE A 97 3.80 13.80 -3.62
CA ILE A 97 5.21 13.48 -3.44
C ILE A 97 5.98 14.76 -3.12
N PHE A 98 6.55 14.79 -1.92
CA PHE A 98 7.23 15.97 -1.40
C PHE A 98 8.74 15.83 -1.52
N GLU A 99 9.41 16.88 -1.98
CA GLU A 99 10.89 16.92 -1.94
C GLU A 99 11.38 17.15 -0.51
N GLU A 100 10.80 18.14 0.16
CA GLU A 100 11.25 18.63 1.45
C GLU A 100 10.39 18.09 2.59
N GLU A 101 11.06 17.62 3.65
CA GLU A 101 10.41 17.11 4.85
C GLU A 101 9.53 18.17 5.54
N SER A 102 9.96 19.44 5.46
CA SER A 102 9.21 20.56 6.01
C SER A 102 7.84 20.76 5.33
N GLU A 103 7.75 20.58 4.01
CA GLU A 103 6.49 20.70 3.25
C GLU A 103 5.59 19.47 3.49
N TYR A 104 6.19 18.29 3.61
CA TYR A 104 5.47 17.08 4.01
C TYR A 104 4.79 17.25 5.38
N PHE A 105 5.47 17.81 6.39
CA PHE A 105 4.84 18.06 7.68
C PHE A 105 3.83 19.21 7.66
N LYS A 106 4.09 20.29 6.90
CA LYS A 106 3.12 21.39 6.72
C LYS A 106 1.82 20.93 6.07
N SER A 107 1.87 19.87 5.25
CA SER A 107 0.66 19.27 4.67
C SER A 107 -0.26 18.57 5.70
N GLY A 108 0.17 18.47 6.97
CA GLY A 108 -0.56 17.78 8.03
C GLY A 108 -0.17 16.31 8.20
N SER A 109 0.89 15.87 7.52
CA SER A 109 1.41 14.51 7.71
C SER A 109 2.03 14.35 9.11
N PRO A 110 1.87 13.18 9.77
CA PRO A 110 2.40 12.96 11.12
C PRO A 110 3.93 13.14 11.20
N LYS A 111 4.41 13.64 12.34
CA LYS A 111 5.85 13.73 12.58
C LYS A 111 6.45 12.33 12.73
N GLY A 112 7.62 12.11 12.14
CA GLY A 112 8.33 10.83 12.21
C GLY A 112 7.85 9.79 11.19
N THR A 113 6.87 10.12 10.34
CA THR A 113 6.50 9.28 9.19
C THR A 113 7.16 9.78 7.92
N ILE A 114 7.34 8.88 6.97
CA ILE A 114 7.98 9.12 5.68
C ILE A 114 7.03 8.85 4.49
N GLY A 115 5.90 8.22 4.79
CA GLY A 115 4.75 7.94 3.95
C GLY A 115 3.53 7.87 4.86
N TYR A 116 2.36 8.32 4.38
CA TYR A 116 1.12 8.33 5.13
C TYR A 116 -0.09 8.46 4.19
N PHE A 117 -1.06 7.58 4.34
CA PHE A 117 -2.40 7.76 3.79
C PHE A 117 -3.26 8.62 4.72
N ASP A 118 -3.69 9.79 4.22
CA ASP A 118 -4.62 10.66 4.93
C ASP A 118 -6.06 10.28 4.58
N GLY A 119 -6.72 9.53 5.48
CA GLY A 119 -8.12 9.13 5.31
C GLY A 119 -9.12 10.30 5.23
N ARG A 120 -8.76 11.52 5.68
CA ARG A 120 -9.67 12.68 5.58
C ARG A 120 -9.67 13.29 4.18
N THR A 121 -8.50 13.32 3.53
CA THR A 121 -8.34 13.89 2.20
C THR A 121 -8.30 12.83 1.10
N GLU A 122 -8.23 11.56 1.49
CA GLU A 122 -8.03 10.38 0.65
C GLU A 122 -6.74 10.45 -0.19
N GLU A 123 -5.70 11.11 0.35
CA GLU A 123 -4.43 11.31 -0.36
C GLU A 123 -3.35 10.42 0.26
N VAL A 124 -2.55 9.78 -0.59
CA VAL A 124 -1.26 9.22 -0.16
C VAL A 124 -0.22 10.33 -0.22
N ARG A 125 0.48 10.55 0.88
CA ARG A 125 1.57 11.54 1.00
C ARG A 125 2.87 10.83 1.27
N VAL A 126 3.92 11.15 0.54
CA VAL A 126 5.21 10.46 0.66
C VAL A 126 6.38 11.38 0.33
N LEU A 127 7.50 11.17 1.00
CA LEU A 127 8.75 11.88 0.69
C LEU A 127 9.46 11.25 -0.52
N LEU A 128 9.94 12.10 -1.42
CA LEU A 128 10.57 11.69 -2.67
C LEU A 128 11.86 10.90 -2.43
N ASN A 129 12.65 11.28 -1.43
CA ASN A 129 13.90 10.60 -1.06
C ASN A 129 13.72 9.12 -0.67
N HIS A 130 12.50 8.70 -0.30
CA HIS A 130 12.16 7.31 -0.05
C HIS A 130 11.76 6.55 -1.32
N LEU A 131 11.24 7.24 -2.33
CA LEU A 131 10.92 6.66 -3.65
C LEU A 131 12.12 6.69 -4.60
N ILE A 132 13.07 7.58 -4.36
CA ILE A 132 14.26 7.79 -5.18
C ILE A 132 15.48 7.59 -4.29
N GLU A 133 16.18 6.47 -4.48
CA GLU A 133 17.49 6.25 -3.86
C GLU A 133 18.37 7.50 -3.96
N LYS A 134 18.87 7.94 -2.81
CA LYS A 134 20.29 8.25 -2.72
C LYS A 134 21.00 6.91 -2.51
N LYS A 135 21.96 6.62 -3.39
CA LYS A 135 22.89 5.50 -3.23
C LYS A 135 23.67 5.75 -1.94
N ASN A 136 23.17 5.31 -0.79
CA ASN A 136 23.91 5.41 0.45
C ASN A 136 25.06 4.41 0.35
N GLU A 137 26.29 4.89 0.46
CA GLU A 137 27.46 4.03 0.67
C GLU A 137 27.19 3.19 1.92
N GLY A 138 26.93 1.89 1.71
CA GLY A 138 26.68 0.93 2.78
C GLY A 138 25.24 0.40 2.89
N SER A 139 24.23 0.92 2.18
CA SER A 139 22.89 0.32 2.22
C SER A 139 22.70 -0.72 1.12
N ASN A 140 22.74 -2.01 1.47
CA ASN A 140 22.41 -3.15 0.59
C ASN A 140 20.90 -3.32 0.35
N LEU A 141 20.10 -2.25 0.43
CA LEU A 141 18.67 -2.37 0.18
C LEU A 141 18.47 -2.70 -1.30
N GLN A 142 17.96 -3.90 -1.58
CA GLN A 142 17.75 -4.35 -2.96
C GLN A 142 16.62 -3.50 -3.59
N PRO A 143 16.62 -3.31 -4.93
CA PRO A 143 15.58 -2.57 -5.67
C PRO A 143 14.13 -2.97 -5.31
N ARG A 144 13.95 -4.20 -4.82
CA ARG A 144 12.71 -4.79 -4.31
C ARG A 144 12.06 -4.04 -3.15
N GLN A 145 12.83 -3.32 -2.33
CA GLN A 145 12.33 -2.70 -1.09
C GLN A 145 11.80 -1.28 -1.27
N ARG A 146 12.17 -0.62 -2.38
CA ARG A 146 11.93 0.80 -2.65
C ARG A 146 10.44 1.19 -2.65
N TYR A 147 9.58 0.27 -3.08
CA TYR A 147 8.16 0.54 -3.30
C TYR A 147 7.24 -0.06 -2.24
N ARG A 148 7.80 -0.69 -1.22
CA ARG A 148 7.02 -1.33 -0.16
C ARG A 148 6.18 -0.32 0.60
N LEU A 149 6.80 0.76 1.07
CA LEU A 149 6.09 1.84 1.75
C LEU A 149 4.98 2.43 0.87
N LEU A 150 5.28 2.75 -0.39
CA LEU A 150 4.25 3.29 -1.28
C LEU A 150 3.12 2.27 -1.53
N THR A 151 3.45 0.98 -1.66
CA THR A 151 2.44 -0.09 -1.77
C THR A 151 1.56 -0.14 -0.52
N HIS A 152 2.16 -0.05 0.67
CA HIS A 152 1.46 -0.03 1.95
C HIS A 152 0.41 1.09 1.98
N GLU A 153 0.83 2.34 1.71
CA GLU A 153 -0.09 3.47 1.72
C GLU A 153 -1.16 3.40 0.62
N LEU A 154 -0.81 2.88 -0.57
CA LEU A 154 -1.77 2.69 -1.66
C LEU A 154 -2.81 1.61 -1.34
N ILE A 155 -2.46 0.61 -0.53
CA ILE A 155 -3.43 -0.40 -0.07
C ILE A 155 -4.47 0.27 0.85
N HIS A 156 -4.01 1.10 1.79
CA HIS A 156 -4.91 1.91 2.63
C HIS A 156 -5.84 2.78 1.78
N GLN A 157 -5.28 3.48 0.79
CA GLN A 157 -6.07 4.30 -0.14
C GLN A 157 -7.09 3.49 -0.95
N ALA A 158 -6.70 2.30 -1.44
CA ALA A 158 -7.58 1.45 -2.26
C ALA A 158 -8.70 0.79 -1.44
N MET A 159 -8.47 0.55 -0.14
CA MET A 159 -9.49 0.06 0.79
C MET A 159 -10.48 1.16 1.20
N GLY A 160 -10.05 2.43 1.21
CA GLY A 160 -10.89 3.59 1.46
C GLY A 160 -11.55 3.61 2.85
N ASP A 161 -12.69 4.29 2.99
CA ASP A 161 -13.40 4.49 4.27
C ASP A 161 -13.80 3.21 5.01
N GLN A 162 -13.81 2.05 4.33
CA GLN A 162 -14.00 0.76 4.99
C GLN A 162 -12.95 0.51 6.09
N PHE A 163 -11.79 1.17 6.01
CA PHE A 163 -10.74 1.19 7.02
C PHE A 163 -11.25 1.49 8.44
N HIS A 164 -12.22 2.40 8.59
CA HIS A 164 -12.73 2.79 9.91
C HIS A 164 -13.56 1.69 10.60
N ALA A 165 -14.09 0.74 9.84
CA ALA A 165 -14.89 -0.35 10.37
C ALA A 165 -14.07 -1.63 10.62
N LEU A 166 -12.86 -1.73 10.07
CA LEU A 166 -12.01 -2.90 10.24
C LEU A 166 -11.16 -2.82 11.50
N PRO A 167 -10.90 -3.95 12.18
CA PRO A 167 -9.87 -4.00 13.21
C PRO A 167 -8.51 -3.59 12.65
N ILE A 168 -7.75 -2.82 13.44
CA ILE A 168 -6.44 -2.26 13.05
C ILE A 168 -5.49 -3.35 12.54
N TRP A 169 -5.44 -4.49 13.24
CA TRP A 169 -4.59 -5.63 12.86
C TRP A 169 -4.84 -6.12 11.43
N LEU A 170 -6.10 -6.07 10.98
CA LEU A 170 -6.47 -6.54 9.66
C LEU A 170 -6.10 -5.49 8.63
N SER A 171 -6.41 -4.22 8.89
CA SER A 171 -6.11 -3.13 7.96
C SER A 171 -4.61 -2.98 7.70
N GLU A 172 -3.82 -2.86 8.77
CA GLU A 172 -2.36 -2.82 8.67
C GLU A 172 -1.78 -4.14 8.15
N GLY A 173 -2.33 -5.26 8.60
CA GLY A 173 -1.90 -6.59 8.16
C GLY A 173 -2.07 -6.79 6.66
N MET A 174 -3.15 -6.27 6.05
CA MET A 174 -3.35 -6.32 4.61
C MET A 174 -2.33 -5.43 3.87
N ALA A 175 -2.10 -4.20 4.34
CA ALA A 175 -1.12 -3.31 3.74
C ALA A 175 0.30 -3.89 3.79
N GLU A 176 0.69 -4.49 4.92
CA GLU A 176 1.96 -5.19 5.09
C GLU A 176 2.06 -6.45 4.25
N TYR A 177 0.98 -7.24 4.17
CA TYR A 177 0.94 -8.44 3.33
C TYR A 177 1.23 -8.09 1.87
N PHE A 178 0.49 -7.15 1.28
CA PHE A 178 0.68 -6.78 -0.13
C PHE A 178 2.06 -6.15 -0.38
N SER A 179 2.56 -5.38 0.57
CA SER A 179 3.91 -4.81 0.51
C SER A 179 5.01 -5.88 0.51
N ALA A 180 4.83 -6.95 1.30
CA ALA A 180 5.75 -8.09 1.31
C ALA A 180 5.71 -8.90 0.00
N MET A 181 4.54 -9.03 -0.62
CA MET A 181 4.34 -9.78 -1.87
C MET A 181 4.79 -9.00 -3.11
N GLN A 182 4.86 -7.67 -3.02
CA GLN A 182 5.37 -6.81 -4.08
C GLN A 182 6.88 -7.00 -4.26
N TYR A 183 7.32 -7.14 -5.51
CA TYR A 183 8.74 -7.34 -5.81
C TYR A 183 9.31 -6.45 -6.92
N ALA A 184 8.45 -5.88 -7.76
CA ALA A 184 8.80 -4.83 -8.70
C ALA A 184 7.55 -3.96 -8.96
N PRO A 185 7.68 -2.74 -9.53
CA PRO A 185 6.54 -1.88 -9.82
C PRO A 185 5.44 -2.63 -10.60
N GLY A 186 4.26 -2.77 -9.98
CA GLY A 186 3.14 -3.52 -10.53
C GLY A 186 3.30 -5.03 -10.64
N ARG A 187 4.23 -5.62 -9.88
CA ARG A 187 4.55 -7.06 -9.90
C ARG A 187 4.48 -7.64 -8.50
N TYR A 188 3.65 -8.68 -8.35
CA TYR A 188 3.37 -9.33 -7.08
C TYR A 188 3.53 -10.83 -7.20
N ARG A 189 4.05 -11.45 -6.15
CA ARG A 189 4.16 -12.90 -6.01
C ARG A 189 3.56 -13.31 -4.68
N PHE A 190 2.50 -14.09 -4.73
CA PHE A 190 1.69 -14.48 -3.58
C PHE A 190 2.00 -15.90 -3.08
N VAL A 191 2.80 -16.67 -3.82
CA VAL A 191 3.36 -17.96 -3.37
C VAL A 191 4.46 -17.77 -2.34
N ASN A 192 4.69 -18.77 -1.47
CA ASN A 192 5.71 -18.70 -0.40
C ASN A 192 5.57 -17.46 0.51
N SER A 193 4.33 -17.03 0.75
CA SER A 193 4.00 -15.78 1.44
C SER A 193 4.63 -15.68 2.83
N SER A 194 4.64 -16.75 3.62
CA SER A 194 5.26 -16.76 4.96
C SER A 194 6.73 -16.37 4.93
N LYS A 195 7.51 -16.92 3.97
CA LYS A 195 8.91 -16.57 3.80
C LYS A 195 9.06 -15.10 3.41
N GLN A 196 8.25 -14.63 2.46
CA GLN A 196 8.32 -13.25 1.98
C GLN A 196 7.95 -12.24 3.07
N ILE A 197 6.98 -12.57 3.95
CA ILE A 197 6.62 -11.76 5.12
C ILE A 197 7.78 -11.72 6.12
N ILE A 198 8.40 -12.86 6.43
CA ILE A 198 9.56 -12.91 7.33
C ILE A 198 10.72 -12.08 6.77
N ASP A 199 11.02 -12.23 5.48
CA ASP A 199 12.06 -11.45 4.80
C ASP A 199 11.74 -9.94 4.82
N HIS A 200 10.46 -9.60 4.70
CA HIS A 200 9.97 -8.22 4.79
C HIS A 200 10.14 -7.63 6.20
N LEU A 201 9.69 -8.35 7.22
CA LEU A 201 9.85 -7.95 8.62
C LEU A 201 11.32 -7.87 9.03
N ASN A 202 12.18 -8.75 8.52
CA ASN A 202 13.62 -8.70 8.78
C ASN A 202 14.29 -7.40 8.32
N VAL A 203 13.75 -6.80 7.27
CA VAL A 203 14.27 -5.57 6.68
C VAL A 203 13.76 -4.35 7.43
N ILE A 204 12.45 -4.32 7.72
CA ILE A 204 11.79 -3.13 8.27
C ILE A 204 11.91 -3.08 9.79
N TRP A 205 11.76 -4.22 10.46
CA TRP A 205 11.58 -4.28 11.91
C TRP A 205 12.74 -4.96 12.64
N LEU A 206 13.15 -6.13 12.16
CA LEU A 206 14.06 -6.96 12.95
C LEU A 206 15.53 -6.59 12.71
N HIS A 207 15.83 -5.84 11.65
CA HIS A 207 17.19 -5.52 11.20
C HIS A 207 18.13 -6.74 11.20
N GLY A 208 17.59 -7.93 10.87
CA GLY A 208 18.30 -9.21 10.92
C GLY A 208 18.70 -9.72 12.33
N LYS A 209 18.30 -9.01 13.41
CA LYS A 209 18.65 -9.34 14.80
C LYS A 209 17.74 -10.41 15.42
N HIS A 210 16.54 -10.60 14.89
CA HIS A 210 15.58 -11.57 15.42
C HIS A 210 15.25 -12.64 14.38
N LYS A 211 15.64 -13.90 14.67
CA LYS A 211 15.36 -15.05 13.79
C LYS A 211 13.91 -15.53 13.86
N THR A 212 13.15 -15.07 14.85
CA THR A 212 11.79 -15.53 15.13
C THR A 212 10.95 -14.34 15.57
N VAL A 213 9.80 -14.16 14.93
CA VAL A 213 8.78 -13.17 15.32
C VAL A 213 7.76 -13.88 16.21
N VAL A 214 7.64 -13.44 17.45
CA VAL A 214 6.58 -13.93 18.34
C VAL A 214 5.32 -13.16 18.01
N VAL A 215 4.36 -13.83 17.40
CA VAL A 215 3.05 -13.23 17.11
C VAL A 215 2.17 -13.36 18.35
N PRO A 216 1.60 -12.26 18.88
CA PRO A 216 0.62 -12.31 19.95
C PRO A 216 -0.58 -13.19 19.59
N SER A 217 -1.31 -13.66 20.59
CA SER A 217 -2.56 -14.41 20.34
C SER A 217 -3.55 -13.55 19.55
N ILE A 218 -4.41 -14.17 18.74
CA ILE A 218 -5.47 -13.45 17.99
C ILE A 218 -6.30 -12.58 18.95
N LYS A 219 -6.61 -13.09 20.14
CA LYS A 219 -7.33 -12.33 21.19
C LYS A 219 -6.59 -11.05 21.59
N THR A 220 -5.26 -11.11 21.68
CA THR A 220 -4.43 -9.94 21.98
C THR A 220 -4.43 -8.97 20.80
N LEU A 221 -4.26 -9.48 19.57
CA LEU A 221 -4.26 -8.67 18.35
C LEU A 221 -5.59 -7.91 18.15
N THR A 222 -6.72 -8.52 18.50
CA THR A 222 -8.05 -7.91 18.31
C THR A 222 -8.36 -6.78 19.31
N ILE A 223 -7.60 -6.64 20.40
CA ILE A 223 -7.81 -5.57 21.40
C ILE A 223 -6.74 -4.47 21.34
N MET A 224 -5.72 -4.61 20.49
CA MET A 224 -4.65 -3.63 20.35
C MET A 224 -5.14 -2.39 19.57
N SER A 225 -4.83 -1.22 20.12
CA SER A 225 -5.00 0.09 19.46
C SER A 225 -3.86 0.38 18.48
N ALA A 226 -4.00 1.41 17.63
CA ALA A 226 -2.95 1.86 16.70
C ALA A 226 -1.64 2.16 17.42
N HIS A 227 -1.72 2.73 18.63
CA HIS A 227 -0.56 3.11 19.45
C HIS A 227 0.16 1.91 20.09
N THR A 228 -0.53 0.78 20.23
CA THR A 228 0.05 -0.47 20.77
C THR A 228 0.53 -1.43 19.68
N TRP A 229 0.18 -1.15 18.42
CA TRP A 229 0.66 -1.87 17.24
C TRP A 229 2.03 -1.37 16.75
N ALA A 230 2.32 -0.07 16.96
CA ALA A 230 3.56 0.60 16.55
C ALA A 230 4.73 0.41 17.54
#